data_AF-A0A0P1GQV8-F1
#
_entry.id   AF-A0A0P1GQV8-F1
#
_cell.length_a   1.000
_cell.length_b   1.000
_cell.length_c   1.000
_cell.angle_alpha   90.00
_cell.angle_beta   90.00
_cell.angle_gamma   90.00
#
_symmetry.space_group_name_H-M   'P 1'
#
loop_
_entity.id
_entity.type
_entity.pdbx_description
1 polymer ?
#
loop_
_entity_poly.entity_id
_entity_poly.type
_entity_poly.pdbx_seq_one_letter_code
_entity_poly.pdbx_strand_id
1 'polypeptide(L)'
;MTRTTAFAILSFFSLGGVAVAGWGAFDVVTALTEMDQNTAVVFVDSSAFWFLGLFCLPAFPCLALLPEQWHRTLLVGAVLIALSLPVCGFLVTADKVKTMGYQFEPPLTLFPLRMSQGQKLD
;
A
#
# COMPACT_ATOMS: atom_id res chain seq x y z
N MET A 1 -24.99 18.24 -12.61
CA MET A 1 -24.33 18.02 -11.31
C MET A 1 -23.67 19.31 -10.87
N THR A 2 -23.84 19.74 -9.62
CA THR A 2 -23.15 20.92 -9.08
C THR A 2 -21.73 20.54 -8.64
N ARG A 3 -20.77 21.47 -8.79
CA ARG A 3 -19.35 21.29 -8.43
C ARG A 3 -19.15 20.83 -6.98
N THR A 4 -20.07 21.22 -6.09
CA THR A 4 -20.12 20.83 -4.68
C THR A 4 -20.40 19.34 -4.47
N THR A 5 -21.32 18.75 -5.23
CA THR A 5 -21.65 17.32 -5.13
C THR A 5 -20.48 16.46 -5.62
N ALA A 6 -19.83 16.86 -6.70
CA ALA A 6 -18.63 16.18 -7.21
C ALA A 6 -17.49 16.20 -6.17
N PHE A 7 -17.26 17.36 -5.54
CA PHE A 7 -16.24 17.50 -4.49
C PHE A 7 -16.54 16.64 -3.25
N ALA A 8 -17.80 16.60 -2.81
CA ALA A 8 -18.23 15.79 -1.66
C ALA A 8 -18.01 14.30 -1.92
N ILE A 9 -18.39 13.81 -3.11
CA ILE A 9 -18.18 12.41 -3.51
C ILE A 9 -16.68 12.08 -3.56
N LEU A 10 -15.88 12.92 -4.24
CA LEU A 10 -14.43 12.71 -4.33
C LEU A 10 -13.76 12.71 -2.95
N SER A 11 -14.18 13.59 -2.05
CA SER A 11 -13.65 13.66 -0.69
C SER A 11 -14.01 12.42 0.12
N PHE A 12 -15.25 11.93 0.02
CA PHE A 12 -15.69 10.71 0.69
C PHE A 12 -14.89 9.49 0.24
N PHE A 13 -14.73 9.30 -1.08
CA PHE A 13 -13.92 8.20 -1.61
C PHE A 13 -12.42 8.35 -1.28
N SER A 14 -11.91 9.58 -1.22
CA SER A 14 -10.53 9.84 -0.81
C SER A 14 -10.29 9.45 0.64
N LEU A 15 -11.22 9.77 1.54
CA LEU A 15 -11.16 9.36 2.94
C LEU A 15 -11.23 7.83 3.07
N GLY A 16 -12.12 7.17 2.33
CA GLY A 16 -12.17 5.71 2.26
C GLY A 16 -10.84 5.10 1.79
N GLY A 17 -10.25 5.68 0.75
CA GLY A 17 -8.93 5.31 0.24
C GLY A 17 -7.82 5.40 1.29
N VAL A 18 -7.77 6.50 2.04
CA VAL A 18 -6.80 6.70 3.11
C VAL A 18 -7.03 5.72 4.26
N ALA A 19 -8.27 5.41 4.61
CA ALA A 19 -8.58 4.43 5.63
C ALA A 19 -8.09 3.02 5.23
N VAL A 20 -8.29 2.61 3.98
CA VAL A 20 -7.80 1.33 3.46
C VAL A 20 -6.27 1.32 3.36
N ALA A 21 -5.65 2.42 2.93
CA ALA A 21 -4.19 2.55 2.92
C ALA A 21 -3.60 2.46 4.35
N GLY A 22 -4.24 3.10 5.33
CA GLY A 22 -3.87 3.03 6.73
C GLY A 22 -4.01 1.62 7.30
N TRP A 23 -5.06 0.90 6.91
CA TRP A 23 -5.22 -0.52 7.26
C TRP A 23 -4.10 -1.38 6.68
N GLY A 24 -3.78 -1.22 5.39
CA GLY A 24 -2.67 -1.95 4.75
C GLY A 24 -1.32 -1.65 5.40
N ALA A 25 -1.06 -0.38 5.77
CA ALA A 25 0.14 -0.01 6.51
C ALA A 25 0.20 -0.67 7.90
N PHE A 26 -0.93 -0.69 8.62
CA PHE A 26 -1.02 -1.29 9.94
C PHE A 26 -0.75 -2.79 9.90
N ASP A 27 -1.27 -3.50 8.91
CA ASP A 27 -1.06 -4.94 8.72
C ASP A 27 0.42 -5.26 8.48
N VAL A 28 1.08 -4.50 7.60
CA VAL A 28 2.52 -4.63 7.32
C VAL A 28 3.36 -4.35 8.57
N VAL A 29 3.03 -3.31 9.34
CA VAL A 29 3.76 -2.96 10.57
C VAL A 29 3.58 -4.02 11.65
N THR A 30 2.37 -4.56 11.79
CA THR A 30 2.07 -5.62 12.77
C THR A 30 2.88 -6.86 12.44
N ALA A 31 2.90 -7.28 11.17
CA ALA A 31 3.71 -8.42 10.72
C ALA A 31 5.21 -8.21 10.96
N LEU A 32 5.74 -7.01 10.67
CA LEU A 32 7.13 -6.67 10.96
C LEU A 32 7.46 -6.70 12.45
N THR A 33 6.53 -6.29 13.30
CA THR A 33 6.70 -6.29 14.76
C THR A 33 6.70 -7.70 15.32
N GLU A 34 5.83 -8.58 14.81
CA GLU A 34 5.79 -9.99 15.19
C GLU A 34 7.05 -10.75 14.74
N MET A 35 7.61 -10.41 13.57
CA MET A 35 8.90 -10.94 13.12
C MET A 35 10.06 -10.50 14.02
N ASP A 36 10.09 -9.23 14.41
CA ASP A 36 11.13 -8.68 15.31
C ASP A 36 11.09 -9.35 16.70
N GLN A 37 9.89 -9.68 17.18
CA GLN A 37 9.67 -10.36 18.45
C GLN A 37 9.97 -11.87 18.41
N ASN A 38 10.36 -12.43 17.25
CA ASN A 38 10.71 -13.85 17.07
C ASN A 38 9.58 -14.81 17.52
N THR A 39 8.34 -14.33 17.56
CA THR A 39 7.24 -15.00 18.28
C THR A 39 6.59 -16.11 17.47
N ALA A 40 6.63 -16.04 16.13
CA ALA A 40 6.03 -17.06 15.27
C ALA A 40 6.52 -16.99 13.80
N VAL A 41 6.02 -17.94 13.01
CA VAL A 41 5.96 -17.89 11.57
C VAL A 41 4.93 -16.83 11.14
N VAL A 42 5.36 -15.76 10.48
CA VAL A 42 4.50 -14.62 10.13
C VAL A 42 4.17 -14.60 8.64
N PHE A 43 2.87 -14.49 8.34
CA PHE A 43 2.33 -14.42 6.99
C PHE A 43 2.14 -12.95 6.60
N VAL A 44 2.85 -12.48 5.58
CA VAL A 44 2.65 -11.11 5.05
C VAL A 44 1.79 -11.19 3.79
N ASP A 45 0.59 -10.59 3.82
CA ASP A 45 -0.22 -10.46 2.61
C ASP A 45 0.38 -9.38 1.70
N SER A 46 0.88 -9.81 0.53
CA SER A 46 1.40 -8.90 -0.49
C SER A 46 0.37 -7.89 -1.03
N SER A 47 -0.93 -8.18 -0.87
CA SER A 47 -2.01 -7.28 -1.26
C SER A 47 -2.05 -5.99 -0.41
N ALA A 48 -1.59 -6.06 0.84
CA ALA A 48 -1.57 -4.92 1.76
C ALA A 48 -0.68 -3.77 1.26
N PHE A 49 0.39 -4.09 0.54
CA PHE A 49 1.26 -3.07 -0.08
C PHE A 49 0.55 -2.31 -1.20
N TRP A 50 -0.36 -2.95 -1.94
CA TRP A 50 -1.12 -2.29 -3.00
C TRP A 50 -2.12 -1.28 -2.43
N PHE A 51 -2.63 -1.51 -1.21
CA PHE A 51 -3.46 -0.54 -0.52
C PHE A 51 -2.71 0.76 -0.16
N LEU A 52 -1.39 0.70 0.04
CA LEU A 52 -0.57 1.92 0.22
C LEU A 52 -0.66 2.83 -1.01
N GLY A 53 -0.86 2.27 -2.20
CA GLY A 53 -1.07 3.06 -3.42
C GLY A 53 -2.32 3.94 -3.38
N LEU A 54 -3.33 3.60 -2.57
CA LEU A 54 -4.55 4.40 -2.39
C LEU A 54 -4.32 5.72 -1.67
N PHE A 55 -3.12 5.94 -1.11
CA PHE A 55 -2.70 7.22 -0.54
C PHE A 55 -2.65 8.34 -1.60
N CYS A 56 -2.71 8.00 -2.90
CA CYS A 56 -2.84 8.98 -3.98
C CYS A 56 -4.27 9.55 -4.10
N LEU A 57 -5.30 8.90 -3.53
CA LEU A 57 -6.69 9.28 -3.72
C LEU A 57 -7.04 10.71 -3.26
N PRO A 58 -6.50 11.24 -2.15
CA PRO A 58 -6.65 12.64 -1.76
C PRO A 58 -6.17 13.66 -2.81
N ALA A 59 -5.40 13.26 -3.83
CA ALA A 59 -5.01 14.14 -4.91
C ALA A 59 -6.19 14.47 -5.86
N PHE A 60 -7.20 13.60 -5.96
CA PHE A 60 -8.36 13.82 -6.84
C PHE A 60 -9.27 14.99 -6.42
N PRO A 61 -9.64 15.20 -5.13
CA PRO A 61 -10.35 16.41 -4.75
C PRO A 61 -9.51 17.68 -4.95
N CYS A 62 -8.17 17.60 -4.90
CA CYS A 62 -7.28 18.72 -5.23
C CYS A 62 -7.35 19.10 -6.72
N LEU A 63 -7.56 18.15 -7.64
CA LEU A 63 -7.79 18.44 -9.06
C LEU A 63 -9.01 19.35 -9.26
N ALA A 64 -10.06 19.20 -8.46
CA ALA A 64 -11.27 20.03 -8.57
C ALA A 64 -11.03 21.52 -8.24
N LEU A 65 -9.92 21.83 -7.55
CA LEU A 65 -9.52 23.19 -7.14
C LEU A 65 -8.44 23.79 -8.04
N LEU A 66 -7.67 22.96 -8.75
CA LEU A 66 -6.52 23.39 -9.55
C LEU A 66 -6.90 23.83 -10.98
N PRO A 67 -6.14 24.76 -11.59
CA PRO A 67 -6.29 25.11 -13.00
C PRO A 67 -5.88 23.95 -13.92
N GLU A 68 -6.49 23.86 -15.11
CA GLU A 68 -6.35 22.73 -16.05
C GLU A 68 -4.90 22.37 -16.41
N GLN A 69 -4.02 23.37 -16.49
CA GLN A 69 -2.61 23.19 -16.79
C GLN A 69 -1.89 22.24 -15.82
N TRP A 70 -2.37 22.11 -14.57
CA TRP A 70 -1.76 21.26 -13.54
C TRP A 70 -2.38 19.88 -13.43
N HIS A 71 -3.53 19.64 -14.08
CA HIS A 71 -4.23 18.35 -13.99
C HIS A 71 -3.38 17.20 -14.52
N ARG A 72 -2.65 17.42 -15.61
CA ARG A 72 -1.74 16.40 -16.18
C ARG A 72 -0.62 16.06 -15.22
N THR A 73 0.04 17.06 -14.64
CA THR A 73 1.15 16.88 -13.71
C THR A 73 0.70 16.15 -12.45
N LEU A 74 -0.45 16.53 -11.91
CA LEU A 74 -1.01 15.90 -10.71
C LEU A 74 -1.46 14.47 -10.98
N LEU A 75 -2.04 14.18 -12.16
CA LEU A 75 -2.42 12.83 -12.54
C LEU A 75 -1.19 11.93 -12.73
N VAL A 76 -0.14 12.43 -13.38
CA VAL A 76 1.15 11.71 -13.47
C VAL A 76 1.72 11.48 -12.07
N GLY A 77 1.71 12.48 -11.19
CA GLY A 77 2.14 12.35 -9.80
C GLY A 77 1.34 11.29 -9.04
N ALA A 78 0.02 11.28 -9.16
CA ALA A 78 -0.85 10.31 -8.50
C ALA A 78 -0.59 8.88 -9.01
N VAL A 79 -0.38 8.69 -10.32
CA VAL A 79 0.00 7.39 -10.90
C VAL A 79 1.37 6.95 -10.41
N LEU A 80 2.35 7.86 -10.39
CA LEU A 80 3.67 7.56 -9.86
C LEU A 80 3.61 7.16 -8.39
N ILE A 81 2.84 7.86 -7.56
CA ILE A 81 2.63 7.53 -6.14
C ILE A 81 1.94 6.17 -6.02
N ALA A 82 0.88 5.93 -6.79
CA ALA A 82 0.12 4.67 -6.75
C ALA A 82 0.96 3.44 -7.10
N LEU A 83 1.95 3.59 -7.99
CA LEU A 83 2.84 2.49 -8.40
C LEU A 83 4.10 2.41 -7.53
N SER A 84 4.68 3.55 -7.15
CA SER A 84 5.93 3.58 -6.38
C SER A 84 5.74 3.25 -4.91
N LEU A 85 4.64 3.65 -4.26
CA LEU A 85 4.44 3.31 -2.84
C LEU A 85 4.39 1.81 -2.58
N PRO A 86 3.60 1.00 -3.34
CA PRO A 86 3.58 -0.44 -3.16
C PRO A 86 4.95 -1.07 -3.39
N VAL A 87 5.66 -0.65 -4.44
CA VAL A 87 6.98 -1.18 -4.80
C VAL A 87 8.02 -0.82 -3.73
N CYS A 88 8.09 0.45 -3.31
CA CYS A 88 8.99 0.90 -2.25
C CYS A 88 8.65 0.24 -0.91
N GLY A 89 7.37 0.14 -0.56
CA GLY A 89 6.92 -0.55 0.65
C GLY A 89 7.33 -2.01 0.65
N PHE A 90 7.15 -2.70 -0.48
CA PHE A 90 7.61 -4.08 -0.63
C PHE A 90 9.13 -4.20 -0.53
N LEU A 91 9.90 -3.35 -1.21
CA LEU A 91 11.36 -3.41 -1.19
C LEU A 91 11.95 -3.15 0.21
N VAL A 92 11.42 -2.17 0.94
CA VAL A 92 11.85 -1.87 2.31
C VAL A 92 11.52 -3.03 3.26
N THR A 93 10.33 -3.61 3.12
CA THR A 93 9.93 -4.77 3.92
C THR A 93 10.75 -6.01 3.55
N ALA A 94 11.00 -6.25 2.27
CA ALA A 94 11.86 -7.34 1.78
C ALA A 94 13.29 -7.25 2.34
N ASP A 95 13.88 -6.05 2.35
CA ASP A 95 15.20 -5.82 2.92
C ASP A 95 15.19 -6.08 4.44
N LYS A 96 14.19 -5.57 5.17
CA LYS A 96 14.04 -5.82 6.61
C LYS A 96 13.90 -7.30 6.95
N VAL A 97 13.01 -8.02 6.25
CA VAL A 97 12.80 -9.46 6.47
C VAL A 97 14.08 -10.25 6.23
N LYS A 98 14.84 -9.91 5.18
CA LYS A 98 16.15 -10.49 4.91
C LYS A 98 17.15 -10.22 6.03
N THR A 99 17.19 -9.00 6.57
CA THR A 99 18.08 -8.66 7.71
C THR A 99 17.70 -9.39 9.00
N MET A 100 16.42 -9.74 9.16
CA MET A 100 15.90 -10.49 10.32
C MET A 100 16.12 -12.02 10.17
N GLY A 101 16.75 -12.49 9.10
CA GLY A 101 17.03 -13.91 8.86
C GLY A 101 15.82 -14.70 8.36
N TYR A 102 14.72 -14.03 8.02
CA TYR A 102 13.55 -14.63 7.42
C TYR A 102 13.68 -14.62 5.89
N GLN A 103 13.24 -15.68 5.21
CA GLN A 103 13.15 -15.71 3.76
C GLN A 103 11.70 -15.54 3.33
N PHE A 104 11.47 -14.63 2.38
CA PHE A 104 10.22 -14.62 1.62
C PHE A 104 10.20 -15.86 0.70
N GLU A 105 9.16 -16.67 0.78
CA GLU A 105 8.94 -17.71 -0.26
C GLU A 105 8.75 -17.02 -1.62
N PRO A 106 9.20 -17.62 -2.74
CA PRO A 106 9.20 -16.95 -4.05
C PRO A 106 7.79 -16.48 -4.45
N PRO A 107 7.67 -15.34 -5.15
CA PRO A 107 6.39 -14.72 -5.45
C PRO A 107 5.49 -15.66 -6.28
N LEU A 108 4.32 -16.00 -5.74
CA LEU A 108 3.29 -16.81 -6.41
C LEU A 108 2.57 -15.97 -7.46
N THR A 109 2.83 -16.31 -8.73
CA THR A 109 2.05 -15.95 -9.91
C THR A 109 0.56 -16.30 -9.78
N LEU A 110 -0.30 -15.47 -10.40
CA LEU A 110 -1.76 -15.50 -10.65
C LEU A 110 -2.73 -16.49 -9.96
N PHE A 111 -2.39 -17.71 -9.53
CA PHE A 111 -3.16 -18.60 -8.61
C PHE A 111 -2.22 -19.70 -8.06
N PRO A 112 -2.31 -20.23 -6.82
CA PRO A 112 -3.20 -19.96 -5.69
C PRO A 112 -2.49 -19.46 -4.40
N LEU A 113 -3.30 -18.87 -3.51
CA LEU A 113 -2.97 -18.51 -2.12
C LEU A 113 -2.48 -19.74 -1.33
N ARG A 114 -1.18 -19.79 -1.02
CA ARG A 114 -0.66 -20.60 0.09
C ARG A 114 -0.05 -19.66 1.11
N MET A 115 -0.46 -19.86 2.36
CA MET A 115 0.06 -19.12 3.51
C MET A 115 1.60 -19.21 3.50
N SER A 116 2.26 -18.05 3.33
CA SER A 116 3.70 -17.78 3.48
C SER A 116 4.31 -18.17 4.85
N GLN A 117 4.76 -19.42 5.02
CA GLN A 117 5.43 -19.81 6.26
C GLN A 117 6.89 -19.31 6.26
N GLY A 118 7.17 -18.21 6.96
CA GLY A 118 8.54 -17.88 7.37
C GLY A 118 9.12 -18.91 8.37
N GLN A 119 9.91 -19.86 7.89
CA GLN A 119 10.59 -20.86 8.73
C GLN A 119 11.98 -20.34 9.15
N LYS A 120 12.29 -20.41 10.45
CA LYS A 120 13.61 -20.10 11.01
C LYS A 120 14.60 -21.16 10.53
N LEU A 121 15.69 -20.74 9.88
CA LEU A 121 16.80 -21.63 9.53
C LEU A 121 17.67 -21.80 10.78
N ASP A 122 17.64 -22.99 11.37
CA ASP A 122 18.64 -23.47 12.32
C ASP A 122 19.91 -23.93 11.60
#